data_AF-A0A6J0A629-F1
#
_entry.id   AF-A0A6J0A629-F1
#
_cell.length_a   1.000
_cell.length_b   1.000
_cell.length_c   1.000
_cell.angle_alpha   90.00
_cell.angle_beta   90.00
_cell.angle_gamma   90.00
#
_symmetry.space_group_name_H-M   'P 1'
#
loop_
_entity.id
_entity.type
_entity.pdbx_description
1 polymer ?
#
loop_
_entity_poly.entity_id
_entity_poly.type
_entity_poly.pdbx_seq_one_letter_code
_entity_poly.pdbx_strand_id
1 'polypeptide(L)'
;MNTFSETAWLCLAVPAALGGIVLYKLKKSPGQVGRKVVCLAGLWAGAYLLSLSLFWGWVLFPLSCFLMCAYLSGHEFLPVDQKAVLITGGDSGFGHALSKYLDELGFTVFVGVLNEKGPGAEELRRTCSKRVSVLQMDITNPQQIKDAHSKVVEKVQNRGLWAVVNNAGIIGLPADGELIPMTNYKQCMAVNFFGAVEVTKAFLPLLRKSKGRLVNISSMAGGVPMEKLAAYSSSKAALTMFSAVMRQELSKWGVKVSVIQPGGFKTSIAGTSEMWNKLEQDILDNLTPEVLEDYGQDYILEQRDYLKFISRCTNTDMSPVLLDIQHAVSAKSPFAFYSPGPMAYPMLCFVSFSPTGIFDYFSKKLYHFRGSMPKALTKQA
;
A
#
# COMPACT_ATOMS: atom_id res chain seq x y z
N MET A 1 -55.51 -23.86 -13.48
CA MET A 1 -54.21 -23.75 -14.17
C MET A 1 -53.64 -22.38 -13.82
N ASN A 2 -52.76 -22.30 -12.82
CA ASN A 2 -52.11 -21.05 -12.45
C ASN A 2 -51.05 -20.74 -13.50
N THR A 3 -51.31 -19.76 -14.34
CA THR A 3 -50.32 -19.12 -15.17
C THR A 3 -49.28 -18.50 -14.24
N PHE A 4 -48.11 -19.13 -14.13
CA PHE A 4 -46.93 -18.43 -13.61
C PHE A 4 -46.77 -17.17 -14.46
N SER A 5 -46.99 -16.01 -13.86
CA SER A 5 -46.84 -14.70 -14.49
C SER A 5 -45.49 -14.63 -15.21
N GLU A 6 -45.41 -13.96 -16.37
CA GLU A 6 -44.15 -13.73 -17.09
C GLU A 6 -43.07 -13.12 -16.18
N THR A 7 -43.49 -12.35 -15.17
CA THR A 7 -42.62 -11.83 -14.12
C THR A 7 -41.94 -12.94 -13.31
N ALA A 8 -42.62 -14.05 -13.03
CA ALA A 8 -42.05 -15.18 -12.29
C ALA A 8 -41.00 -15.94 -13.11
N TRP A 9 -41.16 -16.03 -14.43
CA TRP A 9 -40.16 -16.61 -15.32
C TRP A 9 -38.92 -15.74 -15.46
N LEU A 10 -39.10 -14.41 -15.62
CA LEU A 10 -37.98 -13.45 -15.61
C LEU A 10 -37.22 -13.49 -14.28
N CYS A 11 -37.95 -13.60 -13.16
CA CYS A 11 -37.36 -13.65 -11.83
C CYS A 11 -36.64 -14.97 -11.49
N LEU A 12 -36.89 -16.07 -12.22
CA LEU A 12 -36.10 -17.32 -12.12
C LEU A 12 -34.89 -17.31 -13.08
N ALA A 13 -35.09 -16.77 -14.29
CA ALA A 13 -34.06 -16.74 -15.32
C ALA A 13 -32.86 -15.85 -14.95
N VAL A 14 -33.09 -14.68 -14.37
CA VAL A 14 -32.04 -13.73 -13.96
C VAL A 14 -31.09 -14.34 -12.91
N PRO A 15 -31.57 -14.90 -11.78
CA PRO A 15 -30.69 -15.54 -10.82
C PRO A 15 -29.97 -16.78 -11.37
N ALA A 16 -30.62 -17.61 -12.20
CA ALA A 16 -29.97 -18.75 -12.83
C ALA A 16 -28.84 -18.31 -13.77
N ALA A 17 -29.05 -17.25 -14.56
CA ALA A 17 -28.04 -16.67 -15.42
C ALA A 17 -26.88 -16.06 -14.62
N LEU A 18 -27.17 -15.26 -13.59
CA LEU A 18 -26.13 -14.66 -12.74
C LEU A 18 -25.35 -15.72 -11.96
N GLY A 19 -26.02 -16.73 -11.40
CA GLY A 19 -25.38 -17.86 -10.73
C GLY A 19 -24.48 -18.67 -11.67
N GLY A 20 -24.94 -18.92 -12.91
CA GLY A 20 -24.13 -19.53 -13.96
C GLY A 20 -22.88 -18.72 -14.31
N ILE A 21 -23.01 -17.39 -14.42
CA ILE A 21 -21.87 -16.47 -14.66
C ILE A 21 -20.89 -16.50 -13.49
N VAL A 22 -21.36 -16.50 -12.24
CA VAL A 22 -20.51 -16.62 -11.04
C VAL A 22 -19.71 -17.93 -11.08
N LEU A 23 -20.37 -19.07 -11.34
CA LEU A 23 -19.72 -20.37 -11.45
C LEU A 23 -18.69 -20.44 -12.60
N TYR A 24 -19.02 -19.84 -13.75
CA TYR A 24 -18.10 -19.74 -14.88
C TYR A 24 -16.85 -18.89 -14.55
N LYS A 25 -17.05 -17.73 -13.91
CA LYS A 25 -15.93 -16.85 -13.51
C LYS A 25 -15.07 -17.48 -12.41
N LEU A 26 -15.67 -18.22 -11.48
CA LEU A 26 -14.98 -19.01 -10.48
C LEU A 26 -14.03 -20.04 -11.09
N LYS A 27 -14.47 -20.75 -12.13
CA LYS A 27 -13.66 -21.76 -12.84
C LYS A 27 -12.44 -21.14 -13.53
N LYS A 28 -12.52 -19.88 -13.97
CA LYS A 28 -11.45 -19.17 -14.69
C LYS A 28 -10.43 -18.46 -13.77
N SER A 29 -10.66 -18.42 -12.46
CA SER A 29 -9.80 -17.73 -11.48
C SER A 29 -9.09 -18.70 -10.51
N PRO A 30 -8.01 -19.39 -10.93
CA PRO A 30 -7.21 -20.23 -10.04
C PRO A 30 -6.40 -19.36 -9.07
N GLY A 31 -6.39 -19.72 -7.77
CA GLY A 31 -5.29 -19.33 -6.87
C GLY A 31 -5.57 -18.50 -5.60
N GLN A 32 -6.82 -18.14 -5.25
CA GLN A 32 -7.06 -17.44 -3.97
C GLN A 32 -8.22 -18.06 -3.17
N VAL A 33 -7.89 -18.73 -2.07
CA VAL A 33 -8.83 -19.48 -1.20
C VAL A 33 -9.95 -18.57 -0.66
N GLY A 34 -9.68 -17.30 -0.37
CA GLY A 34 -10.69 -16.32 0.04
C GLY A 34 -11.81 -16.09 -0.99
N ARG A 35 -11.54 -16.23 -2.30
CA ARG A 35 -12.56 -16.10 -3.36
C ARG A 35 -13.59 -17.22 -3.29
N LYS A 36 -13.19 -18.46 -2.99
CA LYS A 36 -14.12 -19.59 -2.87
C LYS A 36 -15.00 -19.45 -1.63
N VAL A 37 -14.43 -18.99 -0.51
CA VAL A 37 -15.16 -18.82 0.76
C VAL A 37 -16.18 -17.69 0.67
N VAL A 38 -15.83 -16.53 0.09
CA VAL A 38 -16.79 -15.42 -0.09
C VAL A 38 -17.88 -15.79 -1.11
N CYS A 39 -17.55 -16.53 -2.18
CA CYS A 39 -18.55 -17.05 -3.12
C CYS A 39 -19.51 -18.04 -2.46
N LEU A 40 -18.98 -19.00 -1.69
CA LEU A 40 -19.79 -19.98 -0.98
C LEU A 40 -20.65 -19.27 0.08
N ALA A 41 -20.10 -18.35 0.86
CA ALA A 41 -20.85 -17.56 1.83
C ALA A 41 -21.95 -16.70 1.17
N GLY A 42 -21.70 -16.11 0.01
CA GLY A 42 -22.70 -15.34 -0.76
C GLY A 42 -23.81 -16.23 -1.34
N LEU A 43 -23.47 -17.42 -1.85
CA LEU A 43 -24.43 -18.41 -2.33
C LEU A 43 -25.26 -19.01 -1.18
N TRP A 44 -24.63 -19.28 -0.04
CA TRP A 44 -25.29 -19.76 1.17
C TRP A 44 -26.17 -18.69 1.83
N ALA A 45 -25.74 -17.42 1.87
CA ALA A 45 -26.56 -16.30 2.29
C ALA A 45 -27.75 -16.11 1.33
N GLY A 46 -27.51 -16.22 0.01
CA GLY A 46 -28.56 -16.23 -1.01
C GLY A 46 -29.59 -17.36 -0.82
N ALA A 47 -29.14 -18.57 -0.52
CA ALA A 47 -30.00 -19.71 -0.23
C ALA A 47 -30.76 -19.55 1.09
N TYR A 48 -30.13 -18.97 2.13
CA TYR A 48 -30.79 -18.63 3.40
C TYR A 48 -31.84 -17.52 3.21
N LEU A 49 -31.61 -16.57 2.31
CA LEU A 49 -32.56 -15.53 1.94
C LEU A 49 -33.80 -16.06 1.19
N LEU A 50 -33.73 -17.24 0.57
CA LEU A 50 -34.90 -17.94 0.02
C LEU A 50 -35.79 -18.58 1.10
N SER A 51 -35.33 -18.66 2.36
CA SER A 51 -36.13 -19.09 3.51
C SER A 51 -36.88 -17.95 4.21
N LEU A 52 -36.52 -16.69 3.91
CA LEU A 52 -37.33 -15.51 4.25
C LEU A 52 -38.52 -15.43 3.29
N SER A 53 -39.57 -14.68 3.66
CA SER A 53 -40.80 -14.55 2.85
C SER A 53 -40.49 -14.41 1.35
N LEU A 54 -41.32 -15.02 0.49
CA LEU A 54 -41.26 -15.00 -0.99
C LEU A 54 -41.09 -13.61 -1.63
N PHE A 55 -41.10 -12.50 -0.89
CA PHE A 55 -40.75 -11.19 -1.40
C PHE A 55 -39.24 -10.88 -1.26
N TRP A 56 -38.67 -11.07 -0.07
CA TRP A 56 -37.27 -10.71 0.23
C TRP A 56 -36.25 -11.62 -0.46
N GLY A 57 -36.54 -12.93 -0.59
CA GLY A 57 -35.65 -13.85 -1.31
C GLY A 57 -35.47 -13.48 -2.78
N TRP A 58 -36.52 -12.91 -3.41
CA TRP A 58 -36.51 -12.55 -4.83
C TRP A 58 -35.84 -11.21 -5.12
N VAL A 59 -35.72 -10.33 -4.13
CA VAL A 59 -34.97 -9.07 -4.25
C VAL A 59 -33.51 -9.27 -3.86
N LEU A 60 -33.27 -9.95 -2.74
CA LEU A 60 -31.94 -10.01 -2.14
C LEU A 60 -31.02 -11.04 -2.82
N PHE A 61 -31.56 -12.11 -3.43
CA PHE A 61 -30.74 -13.08 -4.16
C PHE A 61 -30.21 -12.55 -5.51
N PRO A 62 -31.02 -11.93 -6.40
CA PRO A 62 -30.48 -11.29 -7.59
C PRO A 62 -29.54 -10.14 -7.26
N LEU A 63 -29.82 -9.37 -6.19
CA LEU A 63 -28.91 -8.33 -5.71
C LEU A 63 -27.58 -8.92 -5.24
N SER A 64 -27.58 -10.01 -4.46
CA SER A 64 -26.34 -10.66 -4.02
C SER A 64 -25.57 -11.25 -5.20
N CYS A 65 -26.24 -11.91 -6.15
CA CYS A 65 -25.63 -12.39 -7.38
C CYS A 65 -25.10 -11.26 -8.26
N PHE A 66 -25.79 -10.12 -8.36
CA PHE A 66 -25.33 -8.94 -9.08
C PHE A 66 -24.10 -8.33 -8.42
N LEU A 67 -24.12 -8.11 -7.10
CA LEU A 67 -22.98 -7.64 -6.32
C LEU A 67 -21.79 -8.59 -6.47
N MET A 68 -22.05 -9.90 -6.49
CA MET A 68 -21.02 -10.91 -6.70
C MET A 68 -20.45 -10.90 -8.11
N CYS A 69 -21.29 -10.77 -9.14
CA CYS A 69 -20.88 -10.60 -10.52
C CYS A 69 -20.07 -9.32 -10.71
N ALA A 70 -20.48 -8.21 -10.09
CA ALA A 70 -19.74 -6.95 -10.12
C ALA A 70 -18.37 -7.10 -9.43
N TYR A 71 -18.33 -7.74 -8.26
CA TYR A 71 -17.11 -8.06 -7.53
C TYR A 71 -16.17 -8.92 -8.37
N LEU A 72 -16.64 -10.04 -8.92
CA LEU A 72 -15.85 -10.95 -9.75
C LEU A 72 -15.38 -10.32 -11.07
N SER A 73 -16.16 -9.40 -11.65
CA SER A 73 -15.78 -8.66 -12.86
C SER A 73 -14.62 -7.69 -12.62
N GLY A 74 -14.45 -7.20 -11.38
CA GLY A 74 -13.32 -6.34 -11.01
C GLY A 74 -11.95 -7.03 -11.04
N HIS A 75 -11.93 -8.36 -11.00
CA HIS A 75 -10.73 -9.17 -10.84
C HIS A 75 -10.19 -9.78 -12.15
N GLU A 76 -10.72 -9.37 -13.31
CA GLU A 76 -10.16 -9.73 -14.61
C GLU A 76 -8.84 -8.98 -14.83
N PHE A 77 -7.76 -9.73 -15.11
CA PHE A 77 -6.47 -9.15 -15.43
C PHE A 77 -6.34 -8.85 -16.92
N LEU A 78 -5.79 -7.68 -17.21
CA LEU A 78 -5.44 -7.27 -18.55
C LEU A 78 -4.12 -7.96 -18.96
N PRO A 79 -3.94 -8.25 -20.26
CA PRO A 79 -2.69 -8.83 -20.75
C PRO A 79 -1.49 -7.94 -20.39
N VAL A 80 -0.40 -8.59 -19.99
CA VAL A 80 0.83 -7.97 -19.48
C VAL A 80 1.81 -7.58 -20.59
N ASP A 81 1.68 -8.20 -21.76
CA ASP A 81 2.58 -8.00 -22.89
C ASP A 81 2.69 -6.53 -23.24
N GLN A 82 3.93 -6.09 -23.45
CA GLN A 82 4.29 -4.72 -23.83
C GLN A 82 3.95 -3.63 -22.80
N LYS A 83 3.50 -3.97 -21.60
CA LYS A 83 3.27 -2.99 -20.53
C LYS A 83 4.54 -2.73 -19.74
N ALA A 84 4.87 -1.45 -19.60
CA ALA A 84 6.03 -0.98 -18.87
C ALA A 84 5.65 -0.40 -17.51
N VAL A 85 6.36 -0.81 -16.46
CA VAL A 85 6.14 -0.38 -15.07
C VAL A 85 7.40 0.27 -14.54
N LEU A 86 7.29 1.48 -13.99
CA LEU A 86 8.34 2.11 -13.20
C LEU A 86 8.10 1.83 -11.72
N ILE A 87 9.11 1.34 -11.00
CA ILE A 87 9.10 1.12 -9.55
C ILE A 87 10.19 1.99 -8.95
N THR A 88 9.88 2.82 -7.94
CA THR A 88 10.90 3.56 -7.18
C THR A 88 11.32 2.78 -5.92
N GLY A 89 12.58 2.89 -5.51
CA GLY A 89 13.09 2.24 -4.30
C GLY A 89 13.24 0.73 -4.45
N GLY A 90 13.95 0.29 -5.49
CA GLY A 90 14.20 -1.13 -5.78
C GLY A 90 15.46 -1.71 -5.14
N ASP A 91 16.16 -0.96 -4.30
CA ASP A 91 17.39 -1.41 -3.63
C ASP A 91 17.13 -2.61 -2.72
N SER A 92 15.96 -2.69 -2.09
CA SER A 92 15.57 -3.77 -1.16
C SER A 92 14.04 -3.85 -0.98
N GLY A 93 13.59 -4.75 -0.10
CA GLY A 93 12.20 -4.81 0.37
C GLY A 93 11.18 -5.03 -0.74
N PHE A 94 10.05 -4.32 -0.64
CA PHE A 94 8.93 -4.48 -1.57
C PHE A 94 9.30 -4.13 -3.01
N GLY A 95 10.02 -3.03 -3.25
CA GLY A 95 10.39 -2.60 -4.60
C GLY A 95 11.26 -3.64 -5.31
N HIS A 96 12.23 -4.20 -4.57
CA HIS A 96 13.11 -5.26 -5.08
C HIS A 96 12.34 -6.55 -5.39
N ALA A 97 11.53 -7.04 -4.44
CA ALA A 97 10.73 -8.25 -4.63
C ALA A 97 9.69 -8.10 -5.75
N LEU A 98 9.03 -6.92 -5.82
CA LEU A 98 8.08 -6.59 -6.88
C LEU A 98 8.75 -6.57 -8.26
N SER A 99 9.98 -6.09 -8.35
CA SER A 99 10.70 -6.03 -9.63
C SER A 99 10.89 -7.42 -10.23
N LYS A 100 11.32 -8.38 -9.40
CA LYS A 100 11.43 -9.79 -9.79
C LYS A 100 10.06 -10.37 -10.16
N TYR A 101 9.07 -10.13 -9.30
CA TYR A 101 7.72 -10.66 -9.49
C TYR A 101 7.05 -10.17 -10.78
N LEU A 102 7.16 -8.88 -11.11
CA LEU A 102 6.58 -8.35 -12.35
C LEU A 102 7.35 -8.81 -13.60
N ASP A 103 8.65 -9.08 -13.49
CA ASP A 103 9.43 -9.65 -14.59
C ASP A 103 9.03 -11.10 -14.90
N GLU A 104 8.80 -11.91 -13.87
CA GLU A 104 8.26 -13.28 -13.99
C GLU A 104 6.88 -13.27 -14.67
N LEU A 105 6.07 -12.25 -14.39
CA LEU A 105 4.78 -12.04 -15.04
C LEU A 105 4.89 -11.47 -16.47
N GLY A 106 6.09 -11.11 -16.94
CA GLY A 106 6.33 -10.67 -18.33
C GLY A 106 6.25 -9.15 -18.57
N PHE A 107 6.15 -8.32 -17.53
CA PHE A 107 6.21 -6.87 -17.68
C PHE A 107 7.59 -6.40 -18.12
N THR A 108 7.65 -5.25 -18.79
CA THR A 108 8.89 -4.45 -18.86
C THR A 108 8.99 -3.63 -17.57
N VAL A 109 10.10 -3.75 -16.84
CA VAL A 109 10.22 -3.12 -15.52
C VAL A 109 11.40 -2.16 -15.51
N PHE A 110 11.15 -0.90 -15.17
CA PHE A 110 12.17 0.06 -14.82
C PHE A 110 12.25 0.17 -13.31
N VAL A 111 13.43 -0.03 -12.76
CA VAL A 111 13.64 -0.07 -11.31
C VAL A 111 14.56 1.06 -10.91
N GLY A 112 13.99 2.08 -10.26
CA GLY A 112 14.74 3.18 -9.66
C GLY A 112 15.42 2.73 -8.37
N VAL A 113 16.73 2.90 -8.30
CA VAL A 113 17.58 2.55 -7.15
C VAL A 113 18.44 3.75 -6.74
N LEU A 114 18.84 3.83 -5.48
CA LEU A 114 19.73 4.89 -4.97
C LEU A 114 21.17 4.72 -5.44
N ASN A 115 21.62 3.48 -5.64
CA ASN A 115 22.94 3.20 -6.19
C ASN A 115 22.84 2.12 -7.26
N GLU A 116 23.02 2.49 -8.52
CA GLU A 116 22.98 1.55 -9.64
C GLU A 116 24.07 0.47 -9.59
N LYS A 117 25.14 0.67 -8.81
CA LYS A 117 26.20 -0.33 -8.56
C LYS A 117 26.08 -0.98 -7.18
N GLY A 118 24.97 -0.75 -6.49
CA GLY A 118 24.70 -1.37 -5.19
C GLY A 118 24.35 -2.85 -5.31
N PRO A 119 24.44 -3.61 -4.21
CA PRO A 119 24.21 -5.06 -4.21
C PRO A 119 22.80 -5.43 -4.70
N GLY A 120 21.77 -4.69 -4.29
CA GLY A 120 20.39 -4.91 -4.74
C GLY A 120 20.23 -4.67 -6.26
N ALA A 121 20.90 -3.67 -6.81
CA ALA A 121 20.89 -3.39 -8.25
C ALA A 121 21.62 -4.49 -9.05
N GLU A 122 22.77 -4.94 -8.57
CA GLU A 122 23.51 -6.05 -9.18
C GLU A 122 22.74 -7.36 -9.14
N GLU A 123 22.09 -7.66 -8.01
CA GLU A 123 21.25 -8.84 -7.88
C GLU A 123 20.10 -8.82 -8.89
N LEU A 124 19.39 -7.69 -9.03
CA LEU A 124 18.32 -7.54 -10.02
C LEU A 124 18.82 -7.80 -11.45
N ARG A 125 19.99 -7.27 -11.82
CA ARG A 125 20.58 -7.51 -13.16
C ARG A 125 20.99 -8.96 -13.37
N ARG A 126 21.41 -9.66 -12.32
CA ARG A 126 21.83 -11.06 -12.37
C ARG A 126 20.65 -12.02 -12.46
N THR A 127 19.57 -11.77 -11.72
CA THR A 127 18.46 -12.71 -11.57
C THR A 127 17.29 -12.44 -12.52
N CYS A 128 17.10 -11.20 -12.95
CA CYS A 128 15.98 -10.83 -13.80
C CYS A 128 16.33 -10.94 -15.29
N SER A 129 15.30 -11.02 -16.12
CA SER A 129 15.42 -11.01 -17.57
C SER A 129 15.84 -9.64 -18.12
N LYS A 130 16.13 -9.59 -19.43
CA LYS A 130 16.44 -8.35 -20.16
C LYS A 130 15.30 -7.32 -20.19
N ARG A 131 14.10 -7.68 -19.71
CA ARG A 131 12.96 -6.76 -19.56
C ARG A 131 13.09 -5.84 -18.33
N VAL A 132 13.98 -6.18 -17.39
CA VAL A 132 14.26 -5.34 -16.21
C VAL A 132 15.44 -4.42 -16.50
N SER A 133 15.23 -3.12 -16.31
CA SER A 133 16.23 -2.08 -16.47
C SER A 133 16.39 -1.31 -15.16
N VAL A 134 17.57 -1.41 -14.55
CA VAL A 134 17.90 -0.65 -13.34
C VAL A 134 18.31 0.77 -13.71
N LEU A 135 17.76 1.75 -12.99
CA LEU A 135 17.99 3.19 -13.19
C LEU A 135 18.51 3.81 -11.89
N GLN A 136 19.62 4.55 -11.97
CA GLN A 136 20.02 5.49 -10.93
C GLN A 136 18.93 6.55 -10.75
N MET A 137 18.25 6.56 -9.60
CA MET A 137 17.08 7.42 -9.38
C MET A 137 16.83 7.67 -7.88
N ASP A 138 17.51 8.68 -7.34
CA ASP A 138 17.10 9.34 -6.10
C ASP A 138 15.90 10.25 -6.38
N ILE A 139 14.76 9.93 -5.76
CA ILE A 139 13.50 10.67 -5.94
C ILE A 139 13.49 12.05 -5.25
N THR A 140 14.53 12.39 -4.50
CA THR A 140 14.75 13.74 -3.95
C THR A 140 15.64 14.59 -4.85
N ASN A 141 16.16 14.02 -5.95
CA ASN A 141 17.01 14.72 -6.91
C ASN A 141 16.27 14.90 -8.25
N PRO A 142 15.80 16.13 -8.57
CA PRO A 142 15.06 16.40 -9.79
C PRO A 142 15.81 16.05 -11.08
N GLN A 143 17.14 16.16 -11.08
CA GLN A 143 17.96 15.82 -12.25
C GLN A 143 17.98 14.31 -12.49
N GLN A 144 18.13 13.50 -11.45
CA GLN A 144 18.06 12.04 -11.59
C GLN A 144 16.66 11.57 -12.02
N ILE A 145 15.59 12.23 -11.54
CA ILE A 145 14.22 11.96 -12.03
C ILE A 145 14.11 12.26 -13.53
N LYS A 146 14.67 13.39 -13.99
CA LYS A 146 14.67 13.79 -15.40
C LYS A 146 15.47 12.82 -16.28
N ASP A 147 16.60 12.34 -15.81
CA ASP A 147 17.45 11.39 -16.53
C ASP A 147 16.77 10.02 -16.63
N ALA A 148 16.19 9.53 -15.53
CA ALA A 148 15.37 8.32 -15.52
C ALA A 148 14.16 8.45 -16.46
N HIS A 149 13.47 9.60 -16.43
CA HIS A 149 12.36 9.89 -17.34
C HIS A 149 12.80 9.80 -18.80
N SER A 150 13.93 10.39 -19.17
CA SER A 150 14.44 10.36 -20.55
C SER A 150 14.71 8.94 -21.04
N LYS A 151 15.36 8.10 -20.20
CA LYS A 151 15.60 6.67 -20.51
C LYS A 151 14.30 5.88 -20.68
N VAL A 152 13.29 6.15 -19.85
CA VAL A 152 11.98 5.51 -19.95
C VAL A 152 11.25 5.94 -21.23
N VAL A 153 11.24 7.24 -21.55
CA VAL A 153 10.64 7.78 -22.78
C VAL A 153 11.22 7.11 -24.02
N GLU A 154 12.54 6.99 -24.10
CA GLU A 154 13.23 6.36 -25.22
C GLU A 154 12.75 4.91 -25.44
N LYS A 155 12.57 4.15 -24.35
CA LYS A 155 12.22 2.73 -24.40
C LYS A 155 10.72 2.48 -24.65
N VAL A 156 9.84 3.31 -24.09
CA VAL A 156 8.38 3.12 -24.23
C VAL A 156 7.80 3.84 -25.46
N GLN A 157 8.45 4.90 -25.92
CA GLN A 157 8.06 5.68 -27.09
C GLN A 157 6.58 6.11 -27.04
N ASN A 158 5.85 5.96 -28.15
CA ASN A 158 4.46 6.35 -28.27
C ASN A 158 3.48 5.47 -27.48
N ARG A 159 3.90 4.29 -27.01
CA ARG A 159 3.05 3.41 -26.18
C ARG A 159 2.78 4.02 -24.80
N GLY A 160 3.68 4.88 -24.33
CA GLY A 160 3.61 5.44 -22.97
C GLY A 160 3.97 4.42 -21.89
N LEU A 161 3.89 4.84 -20.64
CA LEU A 161 4.24 4.03 -19.47
C LEU A 161 2.96 3.45 -18.89
N TRP A 162 2.88 2.14 -18.66
CA TRP A 162 1.66 1.51 -18.16
C TRP A 162 1.42 1.82 -16.68
N ALA A 163 2.45 1.77 -15.84
CA ALA A 163 2.29 2.04 -14.42
C ALA A 163 3.50 2.75 -13.80
N VAL A 164 3.22 3.57 -12.80
CA VAL A 164 4.21 4.09 -11.83
C VAL A 164 3.83 3.55 -10.47
N VAL A 165 4.76 2.87 -9.81
CA VAL A 165 4.65 2.40 -8.43
C VAL A 165 5.62 3.23 -7.57
N ASN A 166 5.08 4.25 -6.91
CA ASN A 166 5.84 5.03 -5.93
C ASN A 166 5.98 4.22 -4.65
N ASN A 167 7.09 3.49 -4.55
CA ASN A 167 7.39 2.61 -3.43
C ASN A 167 8.50 3.15 -2.51
N ALA A 168 9.43 3.95 -3.05
CA ALA A 168 10.51 4.53 -2.26
C ALA A 168 9.98 5.25 -1.01
N GLY A 169 10.63 4.99 0.12
CA GLY A 169 10.27 5.62 1.38
C GLY A 169 11.23 5.28 2.52
N ILE A 170 11.20 6.11 3.55
CA ILE A 170 11.97 5.98 4.78
C ILE A 170 11.05 6.07 6.00
N ILE A 171 11.42 5.41 7.09
CA ILE A 171 10.70 5.52 8.36
C ILE A 171 11.19 6.71 9.21
N GLY A 172 12.38 7.23 8.93
CA GLY A 172 13.03 8.25 9.79
C GLY A 172 13.29 7.71 11.18
N LEU A 173 13.47 8.60 12.16
CA LEU A 173 13.67 8.23 13.56
C LEU A 173 12.35 7.95 14.30
N PRO A 174 12.16 6.75 14.88
CA PRO A 174 11.06 6.52 15.80
C PRO A 174 11.41 7.04 17.20
N ALA A 175 10.71 8.08 17.63
CA ALA A 175 10.80 8.67 18.96
C ALA A 175 9.52 9.48 19.23
N ASP A 176 9.30 9.89 20.47
CA ASP A 176 8.22 10.82 20.80
C ASP A 176 8.27 12.05 19.91
N GLY A 177 7.10 12.57 19.51
CA GLY A 177 7.00 13.57 18.45
C GLY A 177 7.81 14.85 18.69
N GLU A 178 7.97 15.24 19.96
CA GLU A 178 8.79 16.38 20.40
C GLU A 178 10.30 16.09 20.31
N LEU A 179 10.71 14.83 20.53
CA LEU A 179 12.11 14.41 20.48
C LEU A 179 12.62 14.22 19.05
N ILE A 180 11.73 14.11 18.06
CA ILE A 180 12.12 13.96 16.65
C ILE A 180 12.64 15.31 16.11
N PRO A 181 13.91 15.40 15.65
CA PRO A 181 14.42 16.64 15.09
C PRO A 181 13.70 17.06 13.80
N MET A 182 13.60 18.36 13.54
CA MET A 182 12.96 18.88 12.31
C MET A 182 13.65 18.42 11.02
N THR A 183 14.93 18.07 11.07
CA THR A 183 15.69 17.44 9.97
C THR A 183 15.01 16.13 9.54
N ASN A 184 14.59 15.29 10.49
CA ASN A 184 13.88 14.04 10.26
C ASN A 184 12.48 14.28 9.67
N TYR A 185 11.71 15.22 10.20
CA TYR A 185 10.40 15.59 9.62
C TYR A 185 10.54 16.02 8.15
N LYS A 186 11.50 16.90 7.86
CA LYS A 186 11.77 17.38 6.51
C LYS A 186 12.22 16.24 5.59
N GLN A 187 13.08 15.34 6.06
CA GLN A 187 13.57 14.21 5.27
C GLN A 187 12.45 13.20 4.96
N CYS A 188 11.63 12.83 5.95
CA CYS A 188 10.46 11.99 5.75
C CYS A 188 9.51 12.61 4.72
N MET A 189 9.24 13.92 4.80
CA MET A 189 8.39 14.60 3.83
C MET A 189 9.04 14.67 2.44
N ALA A 190 10.34 14.96 2.36
CA ALA A 190 11.10 15.02 1.11
C ALA A 190 11.03 13.70 0.33
N VAL A 191 11.24 12.57 1.01
CA VAL A 191 11.25 11.25 0.36
C VAL A 191 9.83 10.72 0.17
N ASN A 192 9.06 10.57 1.26
CA ASN A 192 7.80 9.82 1.25
C ASN A 192 6.66 10.58 0.55
N PHE A 193 6.75 11.91 0.46
CA PHE A 193 5.70 12.74 -0.12
C PHE A 193 6.21 13.52 -1.34
N PHE A 194 7.12 14.49 -1.16
CA PHE A 194 7.53 15.37 -2.26
C PHE A 194 8.17 14.59 -3.41
N GLY A 195 9.07 13.64 -3.12
CA GLY A 195 9.66 12.80 -4.16
C GLY A 195 8.64 11.95 -4.92
N ALA A 196 7.67 11.35 -4.23
CA ALA A 196 6.57 10.63 -4.88
C ALA A 196 5.72 11.56 -5.77
N VAL A 197 5.48 12.80 -5.33
CA VAL A 197 4.77 13.83 -6.11
C VAL A 197 5.58 14.23 -7.36
N GLU A 198 6.88 14.47 -7.22
CA GLU A 198 7.76 14.83 -8.34
C GLU A 198 7.84 13.72 -9.39
N VAL A 199 8.04 12.48 -8.96
CA VAL A 199 8.01 11.31 -9.86
C VAL A 199 6.65 11.20 -10.53
N THR A 200 5.56 11.32 -9.78
CA THR A 200 4.21 11.29 -10.35
C THR A 200 4.08 12.33 -11.46
N LYS A 201 4.43 13.59 -11.19
CA LYS A 201 4.31 14.70 -12.15
C LYS A 201 5.18 14.48 -13.39
N ALA A 202 6.44 14.03 -13.22
CA ALA A 202 7.36 13.81 -14.31
C ALA A 202 6.86 12.72 -15.28
N PHE A 203 6.30 11.63 -14.75
CA PHE A 203 5.85 10.49 -15.56
C PHE A 203 4.38 10.54 -15.97
N LEU A 204 3.60 11.47 -15.43
CA LEU A 204 2.17 11.59 -15.71
C LEU A 204 1.82 11.73 -17.21
N PRO A 205 2.56 12.48 -18.04
CA PRO A 205 2.31 12.51 -19.48
C PRO A 205 2.35 11.13 -20.14
N LEU A 206 3.25 10.24 -19.69
CA LEU A 206 3.36 8.87 -20.21
C LEU A 206 2.22 7.98 -19.73
N LEU A 207 1.77 8.15 -18.48
CA LEU A 207 0.59 7.45 -17.95
C LEU A 207 -0.69 7.85 -18.70
N ARG A 208 -0.83 9.12 -19.08
CA ARG A 208 -1.99 9.59 -19.86
C ARG A 208 -2.06 8.95 -21.24
N LYS A 209 -0.91 8.77 -21.92
CA LYS A 209 -0.84 8.09 -23.23
C LYS A 209 -1.35 6.65 -23.15
N SER A 210 -0.97 5.92 -22.10
CA SER A 210 -1.32 4.51 -21.93
C SER A 210 -2.67 4.28 -21.24
N LYS A 211 -3.31 5.33 -20.70
CA LYS A 211 -4.43 5.24 -19.74
C LYS A 211 -4.06 4.30 -18.57
N GLY A 212 -2.85 4.52 -18.07
CA GLY A 212 -2.13 3.62 -17.18
C GLY A 212 -2.61 3.62 -15.73
N ARG A 213 -1.66 3.35 -14.82
CA ARG A 213 -1.88 3.16 -13.39
C ARG A 213 -0.89 4.00 -12.59
N LEU A 214 -1.38 4.69 -11.56
CA LEU A 214 -0.56 5.28 -10.51
C LEU A 214 -0.82 4.51 -9.21
N VAL A 215 0.22 3.91 -8.65
CA VAL A 215 0.13 3.13 -7.42
C VAL A 215 1.08 3.75 -6.40
N ASN A 216 0.53 4.19 -5.27
CA ASN A 216 1.31 4.80 -4.20
C ASN A 216 1.35 3.86 -3.00
N ILE A 217 2.56 3.49 -2.56
CA ILE A 217 2.77 2.69 -1.35
C ILE A 217 2.82 3.64 -0.16
N SER A 218 1.68 3.76 0.51
CA SER A 218 1.53 4.46 1.77
C SER A 218 1.88 3.51 2.93
N SER A 219 1.16 3.59 4.04
CA SER A 219 1.27 2.71 5.19
C SER A 219 -0.02 2.78 5.99
N MET A 220 -0.34 1.73 6.75
CA MET A 220 -1.34 1.82 7.82
C MET A 220 -1.05 2.99 8.76
N ALA A 221 0.22 3.30 9.03
CA ALA A 221 0.63 4.43 9.85
C ALA A 221 0.25 5.82 9.27
N GLY A 222 -0.19 5.87 8.00
CA GLY A 222 -0.73 7.09 7.39
C GLY A 222 -2.23 7.29 7.62
N GLY A 223 -2.93 6.32 8.22
CA GLY A 223 -4.36 6.41 8.55
C GLY A 223 -4.68 6.02 10.00
N VAL A 224 -3.75 5.35 10.69
CA VAL A 224 -3.87 4.96 12.11
C VAL A 224 -2.78 5.71 12.89
N PRO A 225 -3.14 6.50 13.92
CA PRO A 225 -2.16 7.10 14.83
C PRO A 225 -1.32 6.02 15.50
N MET A 226 -0.01 6.17 15.42
CA MET A 226 0.95 5.28 16.06
C MET A 226 1.95 6.14 16.83
N GLU A 227 2.10 5.82 18.12
CA GLU A 227 3.13 6.44 18.95
C GLU A 227 4.50 6.27 18.31
N LYS A 228 5.38 7.25 18.57
CA LYS A 228 6.77 7.27 18.10
C LYS A 228 6.98 7.40 16.59
N LEU A 229 5.94 7.58 15.79
CA LEU A 229 6.04 7.65 14.31
C LEU A 229 5.56 8.97 13.71
N ALA A 230 5.55 10.07 14.48
CA ALA A 230 4.92 11.33 14.07
C ALA A 230 5.40 11.85 12.70
N ALA A 231 6.72 11.90 12.45
CA ALA A 231 7.27 12.34 11.17
C ALA A 231 6.88 11.40 10.00
N TYR A 232 7.01 10.09 10.21
CA TYR A 232 6.67 9.08 9.21
C TYR A 232 5.18 9.07 8.87
N SER A 233 4.34 8.94 9.90
CA SER A 233 2.88 8.92 9.81
C SER A 233 2.35 10.15 9.09
N SER A 234 2.85 11.35 9.44
CA SER A 234 2.46 12.61 8.78
C SER A 234 2.77 12.58 7.28
N SER A 235 3.96 12.11 6.90
CA SER A 235 4.36 12.02 5.48
C SER A 235 3.53 10.99 4.69
N LYS A 236 3.17 9.84 5.31
CA LYS A 236 2.34 8.81 4.68
C LYS A 236 0.85 9.20 4.63
N ALA A 237 0.37 9.97 5.62
CA ALA A 237 -0.96 10.58 5.58
C ALA A 237 -1.07 11.57 4.41
N ALA A 238 -0.07 12.43 4.22
CA ALA A 238 0.01 13.35 3.08
C ALA A 238 -0.04 12.61 1.73
N LEU A 239 0.74 11.53 1.57
CA LEU A 239 0.70 10.70 0.36
C LEU A 239 -0.65 10.02 0.14
N THR A 240 -1.32 9.60 1.22
CA THR A 240 -2.67 8.99 1.15
C THR A 240 -3.69 10.00 0.62
N MET A 241 -3.70 11.21 1.17
CA MET A 241 -4.61 12.27 0.72
C MET A 241 -4.32 12.67 -0.73
N PHE A 242 -3.05 12.86 -1.09
CA PHE A 242 -2.65 13.13 -2.48
C PHE A 242 -3.16 12.05 -3.44
N SER A 243 -3.05 10.78 -3.07
CA SER A 243 -3.56 9.67 -3.89
C SER A 243 -5.07 9.75 -4.11
N ALA A 244 -5.83 10.12 -3.07
CA ALA A 244 -7.28 10.27 -3.13
C ALA A 244 -7.70 11.42 -4.06
N VAL A 245 -7.00 12.56 -4.00
CA VAL A 245 -7.21 13.72 -4.88
C VAL A 245 -6.85 13.38 -6.33
N MET A 246 -5.64 12.85 -6.57
CA MET A 246 -5.17 12.48 -7.90
C MET A 246 -6.11 11.45 -8.57
N ARG A 247 -6.72 10.54 -7.81
CA ARG A 247 -7.72 9.61 -8.34
C ARG A 247 -8.90 10.32 -9.00
N GLN A 248 -9.38 11.40 -8.39
CA GLN A 248 -10.48 12.18 -8.96
C GLN A 248 -10.02 12.96 -10.19
N GLU A 249 -8.91 13.68 -10.09
CA GLU A 249 -8.40 14.52 -11.17
C GLU A 249 -7.98 13.72 -12.42
N LEU A 250 -7.41 12.53 -12.21
CA LEU A 250 -6.90 11.67 -13.27
C LEU A 250 -7.96 10.79 -13.94
N SER A 251 -9.15 10.69 -13.32
CA SER A 251 -10.26 9.89 -13.85
C SER A 251 -10.66 10.31 -15.27
N LYS A 252 -10.70 11.62 -15.56
CA LYS A 252 -11.00 12.18 -16.89
C LYS A 252 -9.97 11.82 -17.96
N TRP A 253 -8.77 11.44 -17.56
CA TRP A 253 -7.70 10.99 -18.44
C TRP A 253 -7.67 9.46 -18.60
N GLY A 254 -8.55 8.73 -17.92
CA GLY A 254 -8.58 7.27 -17.93
C GLY A 254 -7.47 6.61 -17.11
N VAL A 255 -6.64 7.38 -16.39
CA VAL A 255 -5.59 6.85 -15.52
C VAL A 255 -6.23 6.42 -14.19
N LYS A 256 -5.95 5.20 -13.75
CA LYS A 256 -6.45 4.67 -12.48
C LYS A 256 -5.41 4.91 -11.38
N VAL A 257 -5.88 5.28 -10.20
CA VAL A 257 -5.02 5.56 -9.05
C VAL A 257 -5.42 4.65 -7.89
N SER A 258 -4.43 3.98 -7.30
CA SER A 258 -4.60 3.11 -6.13
C SER A 258 -3.62 3.53 -5.03
N VAL A 259 -4.09 3.56 -3.79
CA VAL A 259 -3.22 3.64 -2.61
C VAL A 259 -3.18 2.27 -1.94
N ILE A 260 -1.98 1.86 -1.54
CA ILE A 260 -1.77 0.62 -0.79
C ILE A 260 -1.23 1.02 0.58
N GLN A 261 -1.88 0.57 1.65
CA GLN A 261 -1.49 0.81 3.03
C GLN A 261 -1.08 -0.50 3.71
N PRO A 262 0.17 -0.94 3.55
CA PRO A 262 0.64 -2.15 4.20
C PRO A 262 0.66 -2.01 5.74
N GLY A 263 0.41 -3.11 6.43
CA GLY A 263 0.73 -3.29 7.84
C GLY A 263 2.24 -3.49 8.09
N GLY A 264 2.59 -4.19 9.17
CA GLY A 264 3.98 -4.49 9.50
C GLY A 264 4.56 -5.62 8.64
N PHE A 265 5.56 -5.32 7.80
CA PHE A 265 6.32 -6.31 7.03
C PHE A 265 7.82 -6.11 7.20
N LYS A 266 8.56 -7.22 7.21
CA LYS A 266 10.01 -7.21 7.46
C LYS A 266 10.71 -6.74 6.19
N THR A 267 11.13 -5.48 6.17
CA THR A 267 11.90 -4.86 5.09
C THR A 267 13.11 -4.13 5.66
N SER A 268 14.03 -3.69 4.80
CA SER A 268 15.18 -2.88 5.22
C SER A 268 14.83 -1.42 5.52
N ILE A 269 13.53 -1.04 5.53
CA ILE A 269 13.10 0.34 5.80
C ILE A 269 13.48 0.82 7.21
N ALA A 270 13.70 -0.13 8.13
CA ALA A 270 14.17 0.11 9.49
C ALA A 270 15.69 0.41 9.56
N GLY A 271 16.39 0.61 8.44
CA GLY A 271 17.77 1.10 8.42
C GLY A 271 18.82 0.17 9.04
N THR A 272 20.04 0.70 9.20
CA THR A 272 21.19 0.02 9.82
C THR A 272 21.56 0.63 11.17
N SER A 273 22.27 -0.12 12.00
CA SER A 273 22.76 0.37 13.30
C SER A 273 23.59 1.66 13.19
N GLU A 274 24.38 1.86 12.12
CA GLU A 274 25.14 3.11 11.97
C GLU A 274 24.23 4.30 11.69
N MET A 275 23.18 4.11 10.87
CA MET A 275 22.19 5.15 10.62
C MET A 275 21.53 5.58 11.92
N TRP A 276 21.26 4.62 12.81
CA TRP A 276 20.67 4.86 14.12
C TRP A 276 21.57 5.64 15.05
N ASN A 277 22.85 5.28 15.16
CA ASN A 277 23.80 6.02 15.99
C ASN A 277 23.90 7.49 15.56
N LYS A 278 23.85 7.75 14.25
CA LYS A 278 23.84 9.11 13.72
C LYS A 278 22.56 9.87 14.08
N LEU A 279 21.41 9.20 13.98
CA LEU A 279 20.12 9.80 14.34
C LEU A 279 20.02 10.08 15.85
N GLU A 280 20.56 9.18 16.69
CA GLU A 280 20.63 9.35 18.15
C GLU A 280 21.48 10.57 18.54
N GLN A 281 22.64 10.74 17.90
CA GLN A 281 23.46 11.94 18.10
C GLN A 281 22.74 13.20 17.61
N ASP A 282 22.06 13.16 16.47
CA ASP A 282 21.28 14.29 15.96
C ASP A 282 20.18 14.72 16.95
N ILE A 283 19.59 13.80 17.71
CA ILE A 283 18.67 14.16 18.81
C ILE A 283 19.43 14.95 19.88
N LEU A 284 20.46 14.34 20.47
CA LEU A 284 21.18 14.91 21.59
C LEU A 284 21.79 16.28 21.27
N ASP A 285 22.22 16.49 20.03
CA ASP A 285 22.81 17.74 19.56
C ASP A 285 21.77 18.86 19.31
N ASN A 286 20.51 18.50 19.02
CA ASN A 286 19.46 19.46 18.68
C ASN A 286 18.40 19.66 19.79
N LEU A 287 18.44 18.87 20.87
CA LEU A 287 17.52 19.03 21.99
C LEU A 287 17.84 20.28 22.81
N THR A 288 16.79 20.97 23.27
CA THR A 288 16.95 22.05 24.24
C THR A 288 17.34 21.46 25.61
N PRO A 289 18.06 22.23 26.46
CA PRO A 289 18.39 21.78 27.82
C PRO A 289 17.15 21.43 28.64
N GLU A 290 16.04 22.15 28.45
CA GLU A 290 14.75 21.91 29.10
C GLU A 290 14.17 20.53 28.73
N VAL A 291 14.09 20.22 27.44
CA VAL A 291 13.57 18.91 26.99
C VAL A 291 14.48 17.77 27.45
N LEU A 292 15.80 17.96 27.45
CA LEU A 292 16.74 16.96 27.97
C LEU A 292 16.55 16.73 29.49
N GLU A 293 16.27 17.78 30.25
CA GLU A 293 15.99 17.67 31.68
C GLU A 293 14.67 16.93 31.96
N ASP A 294 13.63 17.24 31.19
CA ASP A 294 12.29 16.68 31.36
C ASP A 294 12.21 15.21 30.95
N TYR A 295 12.80 14.86 29.82
CA TYR A 295 12.77 13.48 29.33
C TYR A 295 13.85 12.63 29.98
N GLY A 296 15.04 13.18 30.19
CA GLY A 296 16.21 12.45 30.66
C GLY A 296 16.89 11.63 29.55
N GLN A 297 18.22 11.57 29.60
CA GLN A 297 19.02 10.91 28.57
C GLN A 297 18.70 9.41 28.44
N ASP A 298 18.49 8.71 29.55
CA ASP A 298 18.19 7.27 29.53
C ASP A 298 16.90 6.96 28.75
N TYR A 299 15.83 7.75 28.96
CA TYR A 299 14.57 7.62 28.24
C TYR A 299 14.73 7.85 26.74
N ILE A 300 15.52 8.86 26.36
CA ILE A 300 15.81 9.20 24.96
C ILE A 300 16.55 8.04 24.28
N LEU A 301 17.58 7.49 24.93
CA LEU A 301 18.39 6.39 24.39
C LEU A 301 17.58 5.09 24.27
N GLU A 302 16.61 4.85 25.14
CA GLU A 302 15.71 3.69 25.05
C GLU A 302 14.77 3.73 23.85
N GLN A 303 14.53 4.90 23.23
CA GLN A 303 13.62 5.02 22.09
C GLN A 303 13.99 4.11 20.93
N ARG A 304 15.28 3.85 20.71
CA ARG A 304 15.77 2.94 19.65
C ARG A 304 15.26 1.51 19.78
N ASP A 305 14.92 1.07 20.99
CA ASP A 305 14.41 -0.29 21.22
C ASP A 305 13.01 -0.48 20.65
N TYR A 306 12.30 0.61 20.35
CA TYR A 306 11.04 0.55 19.61
C TYR A 306 11.19 -0.12 18.24
N LEU A 307 12.34 0.00 17.58
CA LEU A 307 12.59 -0.69 16.31
C LEU A 307 12.65 -2.21 16.47
N LYS A 308 13.22 -2.68 17.58
CA LYS A 308 13.22 -4.12 17.91
C LYS A 308 11.79 -4.60 18.11
N PHE A 309 10.94 -3.78 18.71
CA PHE A 309 9.51 -4.05 18.84
C PHE A 309 8.82 -4.12 17.48
N ILE A 310 8.98 -3.11 16.61
CA ILE A 310 8.43 -3.13 15.24
C ILE A 310 8.87 -4.39 14.50
N SER A 311 10.16 -4.73 14.54
CA SER A 311 10.70 -5.91 13.85
C SER A 311 10.13 -7.24 14.36
N ARG A 312 9.65 -7.31 15.60
CA ARG A 312 8.96 -8.51 16.14
C ARG A 312 7.51 -8.59 15.65
N CYS A 313 6.89 -7.45 15.36
CA CYS A 313 5.51 -7.35 14.90
C CYS A 313 5.36 -7.40 13.37
N THR A 314 6.46 -7.61 12.64
CA THR A 314 6.45 -7.64 11.16
C THR A 314 6.32 -9.04 10.59
N ASN A 315 5.53 -9.18 9.53
CA ASN A 315 5.44 -10.42 8.75
C ASN A 315 6.60 -10.54 7.75
N THR A 316 7.18 -11.73 7.62
CA THR A 316 8.24 -12.03 6.65
C THR A 316 7.70 -12.32 5.25
N ASP A 317 6.47 -12.82 5.14
CA ASP A 317 5.84 -13.08 3.85
C ASP A 317 5.32 -11.80 3.22
N MET A 318 5.97 -11.37 2.13
CA MET A 318 5.58 -10.18 1.36
C MET A 318 4.52 -10.46 0.29
N SER A 319 4.15 -11.73 0.07
CA SER A 319 3.20 -12.13 -0.98
C SER A 319 1.89 -11.34 -0.96
N PRO A 320 1.26 -11.04 0.19
CA PRO A 320 0.05 -10.22 0.22
C PRO A 320 0.23 -8.83 -0.42
N VAL A 321 1.38 -8.19 -0.17
CA VAL A 321 1.68 -6.87 -0.74
C VAL A 321 1.91 -6.97 -2.24
N LEU A 322 2.67 -7.98 -2.69
CA LEU A 322 2.96 -8.18 -4.12
C LEU A 322 1.70 -8.48 -4.92
N LEU A 323 0.78 -9.29 -4.37
CA LEU A 323 -0.51 -9.62 -4.99
C LEU A 323 -1.43 -8.39 -5.09
N ASP A 324 -1.47 -7.54 -4.06
CA ASP A 324 -2.26 -6.31 -4.09
C ASP A 324 -1.70 -5.30 -5.10
N ILE A 325 -0.37 -5.18 -5.18
CA ILE A 325 0.28 -4.34 -6.21
C ILE A 325 0.01 -4.90 -7.61
N GLN A 326 0.12 -6.22 -7.81
CA GLN A 326 -0.22 -6.87 -9.08
C GLN A 326 -1.66 -6.57 -9.47
N HIS A 327 -2.62 -6.69 -8.53
CA HIS A 327 -4.02 -6.37 -8.79
C HIS A 327 -4.18 -4.89 -9.18
N ALA A 328 -3.56 -3.96 -8.45
CA ALA A 328 -3.60 -2.53 -8.77
C ALA A 328 -3.05 -2.22 -10.18
N VAL A 329 -2.00 -2.93 -10.60
CA VAL A 329 -1.35 -2.72 -11.90
C VAL A 329 -2.07 -3.45 -13.04
N SER A 330 -2.64 -4.63 -12.79
CA SER A 330 -3.06 -5.57 -13.84
C SER A 330 -4.57 -5.68 -13.99
N ALA A 331 -5.34 -5.36 -12.96
CA ALA A 331 -6.79 -5.46 -13.01
C ALA A 331 -7.40 -4.48 -14.02
N LYS A 332 -8.47 -4.93 -14.67
CA LYS A 332 -9.34 -4.11 -15.50
C LYS A 332 -9.99 -2.99 -14.68
N SER A 333 -10.42 -3.30 -13.46
CA SER A 333 -11.01 -2.35 -12.52
C SER A 333 -10.33 -2.48 -11.15
N PRO A 334 -9.13 -1.89 -10.98
CA PRO A 334 -8.43 -1.95 -9.70
C PRO A 334 -9.20 -1.18 -8.62
N PHE A 335 -9.10 -1.64 -7.38
CA PHE A 335 -9.58 -0.88 -6.22
C PHE A 335 -8.78 0.42 -6.04
N ALA A 336 -9.44 1.41 -5.45
CA ALA A 336 -8.79 2.65 -5.05
C ALA A 336 -7.90 2.48 -3.82
N PHE A 337 -8.16 1.45 -3.00
CA PHE A 337 -7.56 1.24 -1.70
C PHE A 337 -7.27 -0.25 -1.48
N TYR A 338 -6.07 -0.56 -0.98
CA TYR A 338 -5.65 -1.89 -0.53
C TYR A 338 -4.97 -1.77 0.83
N SER A 339 -5.08 -2.79 1.66
CA SER A 339 -4.49 -2.81 3.00
C SER A 339 -3.91 -4.19 3.33
N PRO A 340 -2.83 -4.61 2.65
CA PRO A 340 -2.23 -5.91 2.86
C PRO A 340 -1.62 -6.03 4.26
N GLY A 341 -1.74 -7.21 4.85
CA GLY A 341 -1.11 -7.57 6.13
C GLY A 341 -2.13 -7.86 7.24
N PRO A 342 -1.76 -8.73 8.20
CA PRO A 342 -2.62 -9.02 9.35
C PRO A 342 -2.93 -7.73 10.10
N MET A 343 -4.17 -7.57 10.55
CA MET A 343 -4.65 -6.41 11.33
C MET A 343 -4.62 -5.05 10.63
N ALA A 344 -4.05 -4.91 9.43
CA ALA A 344 -3.94 -3.63 8.74
C ALA A 344 -5.32 -2.97 8.50
N TYR A 345 -6.22 -3.70 7.83
CA TYR A 345 -7.56 -3.22 7.54
C TYR A 345 -8.45 -3.10 8.80
N PRO A 346 -8.50 -4.11 9.71
CA PRO A 346 -9.24 -3.98 10.96
C PRO A 346 -8.86 -2.75 11.80
N MET A 347 -7.57 -2.41 11.89
CA MET A 347 -7.11 -1.24 12.65
C MET A 347 -7.55 0.08 12.02
N LEU A 348 -7.50 0.18 10.68
CA LEU A 348 -8.03 1.34 9.96
C LEU A 348 -9.54 1.51 10.17
N CYS A 349 -10.30 0.41 10.18
CA CYS A 349 -11.72 0.46 10.53
C CYS A 349 -11.90 0.87 12.00
N PHE A 350 -11.13 0.29 12.91
CA PHE A 350 -11.25 0.56 14.33
C PHE A 350 -11.03 2.04 14.65
N VAL A 351 -9.97 2.66 14.12
CA VAL A 351 -9.75 4.11 14.31
C VAL A 351 -10.83 4.96 13.67
N SER A 352 -11.40 4.53 12.54
CA SER A 352 -12.41 5.30 11.81
C SER A 352 -13.79 5.29 12.49
N PHE A 353 -14.12 4.21 13.22
CA PHE A 353 -15.46 4.01 13.79
C PHE A 353 -15.51 4.07 15.32
N SER A 354 -14.37 3.99 16.01
CA SER A 354 -14.35 4.07 17.47
C SER A 354 -14.20 5.52 17.96
N PRO A 355 -14.85 5.88 19.09
CA PRO A 355 -14.54 7.11 19.80
C PRO A 355 -13.06 7.18 20.17
N THR A 356 -12.45 8.37 20.04
CA THR A 356 -11.01 8.59 20.24
C THR A 356 -10.48 8.02 21.57
N GLY A 357 -11.17 8.26 22.69
CA GLY A 357 -10.72 7.73 23.99
C GLY A 357 -10.72 6.20 24.08
N ILE A 358 -11.61 5.52 23.36
CA ILE A 358 -11.62 4.05 23.28
C ILE A 358 -10.43 3.59 22.44
N PHE A 359 -10.23 4.19 21.27
CA PHE A 359 -9.08 3.89 20.42
C PHE A 359 -7.77 4.06 21.19
N ASP A 360 -7.56 5.20 21.84
CA ASP A 360 -6.33 5.52 22.55
C ASP A 360 -6.06 4.54 23.70
N TYR A 361 -7.09 4.16 24.46
CA TYR A 361 -6.97 3.15 25.52
C TYR A 361 -6.52 1.79 24.98
N PHE A 362 -7.12 1.31 23.89
CA PHE A 362 -6.74 0.03 23.28
C PHE A 362 -5.38 0.10 22.59
N SER A 363 -5.08 1.21 21.90
CA SER A 363 -3.80 1.44 21.24
C SER A 363 -2.65 1.47 22.24
N LYS A 364 -2.85 2.12 23.40
CA LYS A 364 -1.91 2.04 24.52
C LYS A 364 -1.77 0.59 24.99
N LYS A 365 -2.83 -0.19 25.12
CA LYS A 365 -2.67 -1.59 25.54
C LYS A 365 -1.97 -2.50 24.51
N LEU A 366 -2.16 -2.25 23.21
CA LEU A 366 -1.71 -3.11 22.12
C LEU A 366 -0.29 -2.76 21.63
N TYR A 367 0.05 -1.48 21.60
CA TYR A 367 1.28 -0.95 21.01
C TYR A 367 2.21 -0.28 22.03
N HIS A 368 1.83 -0.20 23.31
CA HIS A 368 2.72 0.40 24.31
C HIS A 368 3.97 -0.45 24.49
N PHE A 369 5.05 0.12 24.01
CA PHE A 369 6.39 -0.31 24.33
C PHE A 369 6.63 -0.02 25.82
N ARG A 370 6.74 -1.08 26.64
CA ARG A 370 7.15 -0.96 28.04
C ARG A 370 8.61 -0.50 28.10
N GLY A 371 8.83 0.82 28.07
CA GLY A 371 10.09 1.48 28.35
C GLY A 371 10.06 2.20 29.70
N SER A 372 11.16 2.88 30.03
CA SER A 372 11.19 3.86 31.11
C SER A 372 10.16 4.97 30.89
N MET A 373 9.86 5.71 31.95
CA MET A 373 9.04 6.93 31.89
C MET A 373 9.96 8.15 31.78
N PRO A 374 9.52 9.25 31.14
CA PRO A 374 10.23 10.52 31.17
C PRO A 374 10.65 10.92 32.61
N LYS A 375 11.84 11.50 32.74
CA LYS A 375 12.44 11.86 34.04
C LYS A 375 11.57 12.80 34.89
N ALA A 376 10.88 13.76 34.26
CA ALA A 376 9.97 14.67 34.95
C ALA A 376 8.78 13.93 35.58
N LEU A 377 8.30 12.85 34.94
CA LEU A 377 7.16 12.06 35.42
C LEU A 377 7.55 11.06 36.51
N THR A 378 8.81 10.65 36.58
CA THR A 378 9.33 9.78 37.65
C THR A 378 9.66 10.54 38.93
N LYS A 379 9.95 11.86 38.86
CA LYS A 379 10.14 12.70 40.05
C LYS A 379 8.85 13.02 40.81
N GLN A 380 7.68 12.82 40.18
CA GLN A 380 6.36 13.16 40.73
C GLN A 380 5.60 11.95 41.30
N ALA A 381 6.16 10.74 41.20
CA ALA A 381 5.63 9.49 41.74
C ALA A 381 6.50 9.05 42.93
#